data_AF-A0A7X3QB24-F1
#
_entry.id   AF-A0A7X3QB24-F1
#
_cell.length_a   1.000
_cell.length_b   1.000
_cell.length_c   1.000
_cell.angle_alpha   90.00
_cell.angle_beta   90.00
_cell.angle_gamma   90.00
#
_symmetry.space_group_name_H-M   'P 1'
#
loop_
_entity.id
_entity.type
_entity.pdbx_description
1 polymer ?
#
loop_
_entity_poly.entity_id
_entity_poly.type
_entity_poly.pdbx_seq_one_letter_code
_entity_poly.pdbx_strand_id
1 'polypeptide(L)' 'DRLKAEVKQKGGKLPPSHIDDGPNGVRRDLEALGVFQRMSDGRVNVPDLFRVGYGLRRKGGVKPIR' A
#
# COMPACT_ATOMS: atom_id res chain seq x y z
N ASP A 1 18.09 4.70 4.26
CA ASP A 1 16.74 4.10 4.18
C ASP A 1 16.46 3.73 2.72
N ARG A 2 16.21 2.44 2.46
CA ARG A 2 16.00 1.89 1.11
C ARG A 2 14.79 2.53 0.41
N LEU A 3 13.73 2.84 1.16
CA LEU A 3 12.48 3.38 0.61
C LEU A 3 12.70 4.77 -0.01
N LYS A 4 13.43 5.64 0.71
CA LYS A 4 13.82 6.97 0.23
C LYS A 4 14.68 6.90 -1.03
N ALA A 5 15.62 5.95 -1.08
CA ALA A 5 16.49 5.75 -2.23
C ALA A 5 15.69 5.34 -3.49
N GLU A 6 14.76 4.41 -3.34
CA GLU A 6 13.89 3.95 -4.44
C GLU A 6 12.95 5.06 -4.95
N VAL A 7 12.35 5.86 -4.04
CA VAL A 7 11.50 7.00 -4.43
C VAL A 7 12.31 8.05 -5.19
N LYS A 8 13.53 8.35 -4.74
CA LYS A 8 14.42 9.31 -5.41
C LYS A 8 14.83 8.84 -6.81
N GLN A 9 15.04 7.54 -6.99
CA GLN A 9 15.47 6.95 -8.27
C GLN A 9 14.37 6.97 -9.34
N LYS A 10 13.08 6.93 -8.95
CA LYS A 10 11.96 6.94 -9.90
C LYS A 10 11.68 8.30 -10.56
N GLY A 11 12.18 9.41 -10.01
CA GLY A 11 12.17 10.74 -10.64
C GLY A 11 10.78 11.34 -10.97
N GLY A 12 10.72 12.67 -11.14
CA GLY A 12 9.55 13.35 -11.74
C GLY A 12 8.28 13.49 -10.88
N LYS A 13 8.28 13.08 -9.60
CA LYS A 13 7.13 13.25 -8.68
C LYS A 13 7.60 13.68 -7.29
N LEU A 14 6.75 14.44 -6.60
CA LEU A 14 6.96 14.76 -5.18
C LEU A 14 6.94 13.46 -4.35
N PRO A 15 7.81 13.34 -3.33
CA PRO A 15 7.79 12.19 -2.45
C PRO A 15 6.49 12.17 -1.60
N PRO A 16 6.11 11.01 -1.04
CA PRO A 16 5.05 10.93 -0.04
C PRO A 16 5.31 11.88 1.14
N SER A 17 4.23 12.44 1.69
CA SER A 17 4.28 13.47 2.73
C SER A 17 5.00 13.01 4.00
N HIS A 18 4.84 11.74 4.38
CA HIS A 18 5.47 11.18 5.58
C HIS A 18 6.63 10.22 5.26
N ILE A 19 7.37 10.47 4.18
CA ILE A 19 8.50 9.60 3.79
C ILE A 19 9.60 9.52 4.87
N ASP A 20 9.72 10.54 5.71
CA ASP A 20 10.72 10.60 6.78
C ASP A 20 10.42 9.68 7.96
N ASP A 21 9.15 9.30 8.16
CA ASP A 21 8.71 8.32 9.16
C ASP A 21 8.91 6.86 8.68
N GLY A 22 9.63 6.68 7.56
CA GLY A 22 9.91 5.39 6.95
C GLY A 22 8.65 4.67 6.47
N PRO A 23 8.62 3.32 6.51
CA PRO A 23 7.49 2.54 6.01
C PRO A 23 6.15 2.85 6.68
N ASN A 24 6.17 3.27 7.96
CA ASN A 24 4.95 3.58 8.70
C ASN A 24 4.30 4.89 8.24
N GLY A 25 5.09 5.90 7.88
CA GLY A 25 4.57 7.14 7.31
C GLY A 25 3.96 6.92 5.94
N VAL A 26 4.67 6.20 5.06
CA VAL A 26 4.13 5.84 3.75
C VAL A 26 2.86 5.01 3.87
N ARG A 27 2.79 4.09 4.84
CA ARG A 27 1.56 3.34 5.15
C ARG A 27 0.41 4.28 5.52
N ARG A 28 0.66 5.31 6.35
CA ARG A 28 -0.34 6.31 6.74
C ARG A 28 -0.84 7.10 5.54
N ASP A 29 0.06 7.52 4.66
CA ASP A 29 -0.29 8.25 3.43
C ASP A 29 -1.20 7.40 2.52
N LEU A 30 -0.87 6.12 2.34
CA LEU A 30 -1.67 5.21 1.51
C LEU A 30 -3.06 4.93 2.12
N GLU A 31 -3.15 4.86 3.44
CA GLU A 31 -4.44 4.71 4.15
C GLU A 31 -5.30 5.98 4.02
N ALA A 32 -4.70 7.17 4.16
CA ALA A 32 -5.38 8.45 3.96
C ALA A 32 -5.87 8.65 2.52
N LEU A 33 -5.14 8.14 1.53
CA LEU A 33 -5.55 8.12 0.12
C LEU A 33 -6.63 7.08 -0.21
N GLY A 34 -7.01 6.22 0.74
CA GLY A 34 -8.00 5.17 0.54
C GLY A 34 -7.50 3.99 -0.30
N VAL A 35 -6.18 3.81 -0.43
CA VAL A 35 -5.58 2.69 -1.17
C VAL A 35 -5.86 1.36 -0.47
N PHE A 36 -5.91 1.39 0.86
CA PHE A 36 -6.34 0.28 1.69
C PHE A 36 -6.83 0.80 3.04
N GLN A 37 -7.49 -0.07 3.80
CA GLN A 37 -7.94 0.21 5.16
C GLN A 37 -7.37 -0.82 6.13
N ARG A 38 -6.88 -0.38 7.29
CA ARG A 38 -6.50 -1.31 8.35
C ARG A 38 -7.72 -1.73 9.17
N MET A 39 -7.84 -3.02 9.40
CA MET A 39 -8.89 -3.62 10.23
C MET A 39 -8.43 -3.69 11.69
N SER A 40 -9.39 -3.78 12.62
CA SER A 40 -9.14 -3.85 14.06
C SER A 40 -8.32 -5.07 14.49
N ASP A 41 -8.39 -6.15 13.73
CA ASP A 41 -7.61 -7.39 13.94
C ASP A 41 -6.20 -7.34 13.33
N GLY A 42 -5.79 -6.17 12.81
CA GLY A 42 -4.48 -5.97 12.18
C GLY A 42 -4.41 -6.38 10.71
N ARG A 43 -5.48 -6.92 10.13
CA ARG A 43 -5.56 -7.20 8.69
C ARG A 43 -5.67 -5.92 7.87
N VAL A 44 -5.47 -6.04 6.57
CA VAL A 44 -5.60 -4.93 5.62
C VAL A 44 -6.62 -5.31 4.55
N ASN A 45 -7.64 -4.47 4.39
CA ASN A 45 -8.60 -4.58 3.31
C ASN A 45 -8.14 -3.69 2.14
N VAL A 46 -8.03 -4.27 0.94
CA VAL A 46 -7.52 -3.57 -0.25
C VAL A 46 -8.58 -3.67 -1.35
N PRO A 47 -9.08 -2.55 -1.90
CA PRO A 47 -9.96 -2.55 -3.06
C PRO A 47 -9.34 -3.29 -4.25
N ASP A 48 -10.17 -3.99 -5.02
CA ASP A 48 -9.70 -4.82 -6.13
C ASP A 48 -8.99 -4.02 -7.23
N LEU A 49 -9.34 -2.74 -7.43
CA LEU A 49 -8.65 -1.83 -8.35
C LEU A 49 -7.15 -1.75 -8.08
N PHE A 50 -6.77 -1.47 -6.83
CA PHE A 50 -5.37 -1.38 -6.44
C PHE A 50 -4.73 -2.76 -6.35
N ARG A 51 -5.47 -3.75 -5.84
CA ARG A 51 -4.95 -5.11 -5.72
C ARG A 51 -4.53 -5.68 -7.08
N VAL A 52 -5.41 -5.63 -8.07
CA VAL A 52 -5.11 -6.13 -9.43
C VAL A 52 -4.12 -5.20 -10.14
N GLY A 53 -4.31 -3.88 -10.04
CA GLY A 53 -3.45 -2.89 -10.70
C GLY A 53 -1.98 -2.97 -10.28
N TYR A 54 -1.71 -3.38 -9.03
CA TYR A 54 -0.35 -3.59 -8.52
C TYR A 54 0.07 -5.07 -8.45
N GLY A 55 -0.67 -5.99 -9.08
CA GLY A 55 -0.31 -7.42 -9.16
C GLY A 55 -0.37 -8.18 -7.83
N LEU A 56 -1.12 -7.67 -6.85
CA LEU A 56 -1.29 -8.29 -5.55
C LEU A 56 -2.27 -9.48 -5.62
N ARG A 57 -1.84 -10.64 -5.16
CA ARG A 57 -2.71 -11.82 -5.04
C ARG A 57 -3.53 -11.76 -3.76
N ARG A 58 -4.72 -12.37 -3.78
CA ARG A 58 -5.50 -12.58 -2.55
C ARG A 58 -4.70 -13.51 -1.62
N LYS A 59 -4.48 -13.09 -0.38
CA LYS A 59 -3.90 -13.91 0.69
C LYS A 59 -4.99 -14.39 1.65
N GLY A 60 -6.01 -15.07 1.11
CA GLY A 60 -7.16 -15.57 1.87
C GLY A 60 -8.49 -15.42 1.13
N GLY A 61 -9.58 -15.77 1.83
CA GLY A 61 -10.91 -15.90 1.25
C GLY A 61 -11.19 -17.33 0.77
N VAL A 62 -12.47 -17.71 0.78
CA VAL A 62 -12.88 -19.04 0.30
C VAL A 62 -12.65 -19.11 -1.20
N LYS A 63 -12.02 -20.20 -1.65
CA LYS A 63 -11.83 -20.47 -3.07
C LYS A 63 -13.20 -20.46 -3.75
N PRO A 64 -13.40 -19.72 -4.86
CA PRO A 64 -14.68 -19.72 -5.55
C PRO A 64 -15.08 -21.15 -5.89
N ILE A 65 -16.32 -21.52 -5.55
CA ILE A 65 -16.90 -22.78 -5.99
C ILE A 65 -17.08 -22.64 -7.52
N ARG A 66 -16.52 -23.58 -8.27
CA ARG A 66 -16.69 -23.65 -9.73
C ARG A 66 -18.09 -24.12 -10.06
#